data_AF-A0A937C1A9-F1
#
_entry.id   AF-A0A937C1A9-F1
#
_cell.length_a   1.000
_cell.length_b   1.000
_cell.length_c   1.000
_cell.angle_alpha   90.00
_cell.angle_beta   90.00
_cell.angle_gamma   90.00
#
_symmetry.space_group_name_H-M   'P 1'
#
loop_
_entity.id
_entity.type
_entity.pdbx_description
1 polymer ?
#
loop_
_entity_poly.entity_id
_entity_poly.type
_entity_poly.pdbx_seq_one_letter_code
_entity_poly.pdbx_strand_id
1 'polypeptide(L)'
;MKTKTLTLAIGLLASFTVFAGDPPIEKKLALQKPFTALEVNGNLQVFLRESTDDTVVITGSADDIARIAVEEKSGTFTVRTTRHIRKGAVQVYIPVSRLESITARGNSK
;
A
#
# COMPACT_ATOMS: atom_id res chain seq x y z
N MET A 1 -50.21 18.53 -36.89
CA MET A 1 -48.89 19.10 -36.55
C MET A 1 -48.31 18.33 -35.39
N LYS A 2 -47.18 17.63 -35.58
CA LYS A 2 -46.48 16.84 -34.54
C LYS A 2 -45.17 17.55 -34.19
N THR A 3 -45.06 18.08 -32.98
CA THR A 3 -43.83 18.68 -32.44
C THR A 3 -42.89 17.57 -31.99
N LYS A 4 -41.68 17.52 -32.55
CA LYS A 4 -40.60 16.64 -32.09
C LYS A 4 -39.70 17.46 -31.16
N THR A 5 -39.71 17.12 -29.88
CA THR A 5 -38.80 17.68 -28.88
C THR A 5 -37.44 17.03 -29.05
N LEU A 6 -36.42 17.83 -29.38
CA LEU A 6 -35.03 17.41 -29.51
C LEU A 6 -34.32 17.64 -28.18
N THR A 7 -34.08 16.58 -27.41
CA THR A 7 -33.30 16.68 -26.17
C THR A 7 -31.82 16.67 -26.52
N LEU A 8 -31.15 17.79 -26.24
CA LEU A 8 -29.71 18.00 -26.43
C LEU A 8 -28.95 17.28 -25.30
N ALA A 9 -28.25 16.19 -25.62
CA ALA A 9 -27.32 15.54 -24.69
C ALA A 9 -25.98 16.30 -24.75
N ILE A 10 -25.72 17.12 -23.73
CA ILE A 10 -24.43 17.80 -23.55
C ILE A 10 -23.43 16.78 -23.01
N GLY A 11 -22.37 16.55 -23.78
CA GLY A 11 -21.27 15.67 -23.41
C GLY A 11 -20.34 16.28 -22.36
N LEU A 12 -19.66 15.40 -21.63
CA LEU A 12 -18.42 15.73 -20.93
C LEU A 12 -17.47 14.53 -21.08
N LEU A 13 -16.74 14.48 -22.19
CA LEU A 13 -15.59 13.59 -22.32
C LEU A 13 -14.41 14.29 -21.62
N ALA A 14 -14.22 13.98 -20.33
CA ALA A 14 -13.00 14.35 -19.62
C ALA A 14 -11.85 13.50 -20.17
N SER A 15 -11.01 14.08 -21.02
CA SER A 15 -9.76 13.47 -21.46
C SER A 15 -8.78 13.49 -20.29
N PHE A 16 -8.65 12.36 -19.58
CA PHE A 16 -7.55 12.17 -18.65
C PHE A 16 -6.29 11.85 -19.44
N THR A 17 -5.36 12.80 -19.52
CA THR A 17 -3.97 12.52 -19.88
C THR A 17 -3.35 11.75 -18.71
N VAL A 18 -3.24 10.42 -18.85
CA VAL A 18 -2.51 9.57 -17.90
C VAL A 18 -1.02 9.91 -18.03
N PHE A 19 -0.45 10.46 -16.96
CA PHE A 19 1.00 10.63 -16.83
C PHE A 19 1.67 9.25 -16.94
N ALA A 20 2.78 9.19 -17.70
CA ALA A 20 3.55 7.98 -17.92
C ALA A 20 4.13 7.42 -16.61
N GLY A 21 3.41 6.47 -16.03
CA GLY A 21 3.77 5.65 -14.88
C GLY A 21 2.54 4.85 -14.50
N ASP A 22 2.69 3.53 -14.31
CA ASP A 22 1.56 2.72 -13.87
C ASP A 22 1.02 3.31 -12.55
N PRO A 23 -0.30 3.51 -12.43
CA PRO A 23 -0.88 4.06 -11.21
C PRO A 23 -0.51 3.14 -10.03
N PRO A 24 -0.24 3.71 -8.85
CA PRO A 24 0.02 2.90 -7.67
C PRO A 24 -1.19 1.99 -7.42
N ILE A 25 -0.92 0.71 -7.19
CA ILE A 25 -1.94 -0.27 -6.83
C ILE A 25 -1.91 -0.54 -5.33
N GLU A 26 -2.98 -1.13 -4.81
CA GLU A 26 -3.07 -1.58 -3.42
C GLU A 26 -3.04 -3.10 -3.32
N LYS A 27 -2.21 -3.62 -2.41
CA LYS A 27 -2.23 -5.01 -1.95
C LYS A 27 -2.66 -5.05 -0.48
N LYS A 28 -3.72 -5.76 -0.18
CA LYS A 28 -4.27 -5.94 1.17
C LYS A 28 -3.88 -7.31 1.72
N LEU A 29 -3.44 -7.34 2.97
CA LEU A 29 -3.08 -8.55 3.69
C LEU A 29 -3.76 -8.52 5.06
N ALA A 30 -4.57 -9.53 5.36
CA ALA A 30 -5.11 -9.71 6.70
C ALA A 30 -4.01 -10.25 7.62
N LEU A 31 -3.82 -9.63 8.78
CA LEU A 31 -2.98 -10.17 9.84
C LEU A 31 -3.57 -11.51 10.30
N GLN A 32 -2.72 -12.52 10.42
CA GLN A 32 -3.15 -13.84 10.90
C GLN A 32 -3.24 -13.84 12.44
N LYS A 33 -2.32 -13.11 13.10
CA LYS A 33 -2.22 -13.06 14.56
C LYS A 33 -1.82 -11.66 15.03
N PRO A 34 -2.22 -11.27 16.26
CA PRO A 34 -1.67 -10.08 16.87
C PRO A 34 -0.15 -10.23 17.08
N PHE A 35 0.57 -9.13 16.95
CA PHE A 35 2.01 -9.05 17.15
C PHE A 35 2.33 -7.94 18.15
N THR A 36 3.47 -8.06 18.84
CA THR A 36 3.99 -7.02 19.74
C THR A 36 5.34 -6.49 19.29
N ALA A 37 5.96 -7.12 18.30
CA ALA A 37 7.21 -6.69 17.69
C ALA A 37 7.04 -6.43 16.19
N LEU A 38 7.62 -5.34 15.70
CA LEU A 38 7.65 -5.00 14.28
C LEU A 38 9.09 -4.97 13.79
N GLU A 39 9.38 -5.74 12.73
CA GLU A 39 10.64 -5.68 12.01
C GLU A 39 10.45 -5.16 10.59
N VAL A 40 11.14 -4.08 10.25
CA VAL A 40 11.12 -3.47 8.91
C VAL A 40 12.51 -3.57 8.30
N ASN A 41 12.64 -4.26 7.17
CA ASN A 41 13.91 -4.44 6.49
C ASN A 41 13.87 -3.92 5.04
N GLY A 42 14.66 -2.88 4.74
CA GLY A 42 14.80 -2.30 3.41
C GLY A 42 14.18 -0.90 3.25
N ASN A 43 14.13 -0.42 2.00
CA ASN A 43 13.74 0.94 1.66
C ASN A 43 12.21 1.09 1.55
N LEU A 44 11.54 1.08 2.71
CA LEU A 44 10.08 1.16 2.82
C LEU A 44 9.67 2.38 3.62
N GLN A 45 8.55 3.01 3.24
CA GLN A 45 7.85 3.93 4.13
C GLN A 45 6.80 3.15 4.90
N VAL A 46 6.89 3.15 6.22
CA VAL A 46 5.97 2.43 7.08
C VAL A 46 5.16 3.42 7.91
N PHE A 47 3.84 3.27 7.87
CA PHE A 47 2.87 4.05 8.62
C PHE A 47 2.16 3.13 9.60
N LEU A 48 2.30 3.40 10.89
CA LEU A 48 1.57 2.67 11.93
C LEU A 48 0.24 3.36 12.15
N ARG A 49 -0.84 2.58 12.19
CA ARG A 49 -2.20 3.09 12.40
C ARG A 49 -2.82 2.37 13.58
N GLU A 50 -3.35 3.12 14.52
CA GLU A 50 -4.26 2.56 15.52
C GLU A 50 -5.60 2.30 14.82
N SER A 51 -5.99 1.04 14.72
CA SER A 51 -7.16 0.61 13.95
C SER A 51 -7.70 -0.68 14.52
N THR A 52 -9.03 -0.86 14.45
CA THR A 52 -9.70 -2.14 14.74
C THR A 52 -9.73 -3.07 13.52
N ASP A 53 -9.31 -2.57 12.35
CA ASP A 53 -9.14 -3.36 11.12
C ASP A 53 -7.74 -3.96 11.09
N ASP A 54 -7.65 -5.29 11.11
CA ASP A 54 -6.43 -6.10 11.08
C ASP A 54 -5.82 -6.22 9.66
N THR A 55 -6.14 -5.28 8.76
CA THR A 55 -5.64 -5.26 7.38
C THR A 55 -4.40 -4.38 7.22
N VAL A 56 -3.29 -5.02 6.81
CA VAL A 56 -2.10 -4.34 6.29
C VAL A 56 -2.35 -3.93 4.85
N VAL A 57 -2.04 -2.68 4.52
CA VAL A 57 -2.17 -2.14 3.16
C VAL A 57 -0.78 -1.79 2.62
N ILE A 58 -0.44 -2.32 1.45
CA ILE A 58 0.81 -2.04 0.75
C ILE A 58 0.45 -1.31 -0.55
N THR A 59 1.03 -0.13 -0.75
CA THR A 59 0.78 0.73 -1.91
C THR A 59 2.08 1.02 -2.65
N GLY A 60 2.05 0.93 -3.98
CA GLY A 60 3.21 1.11 -4.86
C GLY A 60 2.94 0.58 -6.26
N SER A 61 3.97 0.53 -7.11
CA SER A 61 3.85 -0.15 -8.41
C SER A 61 3.69 -1.68 -8.23
N ALA A 62 3.10 -2.36 -9.21
CA ALA A 62 2.96 -3.83 -9.16
C ALA A 62 4.32 -4.53 -9.00
N ASP A 63 5.33 -4.06 -9.73
CA ASP A 63 6.70 -4.59 -9.70
C ASP A 63 7.38 -4.40 -8.35
N ASP A 64 7.17 -3.25 -7.69
CA ASP A 64 7.76 -2.98 -6.39
C ASP A 64 7.04 -3.76 -5.28
N ILE A 65 5.71 -3.87 -5.34
CA ILE A 65 4.91 -4.68 -4.40
C ILE A 65 5.28 -6.16 -4.49
N ALA A 66 5.55 -6.68 -5.69
CA ALA A 66 6.00 -8.06 -5.88
C ALA A 66 7.35 -8.36 -5.20
N ARG A 67 8.12 -7.32 -4.86
CA ARG A 67 9.39 -7.43 -4.12
C ARG A 67 9.22 -7.32 -2.61
N ILE A 68 8.00 -7.23 -2.11
CA ILE A 68 7.72 -7.19 -0.67
C ILE A 68 7.40 -8.60 -0.17
N ALA A 69 8.16 -9.04 0.83
CA ALA A 69 7.88 -10.23 1.61
C ALA A 69 7.36 -9.83 3.00
N VAL A 70 6.35 -10.56 3.46
CA VAL A 70 5.73 -10.40 4.77
C VAL A 70 5.78 -11.75 5.49
N GLU A 71 6.14 -11.73 6.77
CA GLU A 71 6.19 -12.91 7.63
C GLU A 71 5.63 -12.59 9.01
N GLU A 72 4.88 -13.53 9.57
CA GLU A 72 4.36 -13.48 10.94
C GLU A 72 4.93 -14.66 11.72
N LYS A 73 5.84 -14.40 12.67
CA LYS A 73 6.50 -15.46 13.44
C LYS A 73 6.78 -15.03 14.86
N SER A 74 6.42 -15.88 15.82
CA SER A 74 6.73 -15.70 17.24
C SER A 74 6.31 -14.35 17.85
N GLY A 75 5.18 -13.78 17.40
CA GLY A 75 4.70 -12.47 17.87
C GLY A 75 5.41 -11.28 17.21
N THR A 76 6.24 -11.53 16.20
CA THR A 76 6.88 -10.52 15.36
C THR A 76 6.22 -10.48 13.99
N PHE A 77 5.83 -9.28 13.56
CA PHE A 77 5.45 -8.99 12.18
C PHE A 77 6.67 -8.44 11.44
N THR A 78 7.11 -9.12 10.39
CA THR A 78 8.27 -8.73 9.59
C THR A 78 7.83 -8.32 8.20
N VAL A 79 8.17 -7.10 7.80
CA VAL A 79 8.02 -6.60 6.44
C VAL A 79 9.40 -6.33 5.85
N ARG A 80 9.68 -6.91 4.68
CA ARG A 80 10.99 -6.76 4.05
C ARG A 80 10.96 -6.66 2.54
N THR A 81 11.91 -5.94 1.99
CA THR A 81 12.22 -5.95 0.56
C THR A 81 13.07 -7.17 0.20
N THR A 82 12.72 -7.93 -0.82
CA THR A 82 13.53 -9.06 -1.33
C THR A 82 14.61 -8.62 -2.31
N ARG A 83 14.47 -7.41 -2.89
CA ARG A 83 15.44 -6.76 -3.78
C ARG A 83 15.45 -5.26 -3.51
N HIS A 84 16.43 -4.55 -4.07
CA HIS A 84 16.51 -3.09 -3.96
C HIS A 84 15.26 -2.42 -4.56
N ILE A 85 14.74 -1.43 -3.84
CA ILE A 85 13.60 -0.60 -4.23
C ILE A 85 13.98 0.86 -3.98
N ARG A 86 13.50 1.76 -4.85
CA ARG A 86 13.70 3.20 -4.69
C ARG A 86 13.02 3.66 -3.40
N LYS A 87 13.66 4.57 -2.67
CA LYS A 87 13.08 5.16 -1.45
C LYS A 87 11.72 5.79 -1.76
N GLY A 88 10.70 5.42 -0.99
CA GLY A 88 9.34 5.95 -1.14
C GLY A 88 8.51 5.34 -2.27
N ALA A 89 9.06 4.38 -3.02
CA ALA A 89 8.29 3.66 -4.05
C ALA A 89 7.19 2.76 -3.45
N VAL A 90 7.37 2.32 -2.20
CA VAL A 90 6.40 1.49 -1.48
C VAL A 90 6.08 2.10 -0.12
N GLN A 91 4.79 2.19 0.15
CA GLN A 91 4.21 2.58 1.43
C GLN A 91 3.50 1.38 2.04
N VAL A 92 3.73 1.13 3.33
CA VAL A 92 3.14 0.02 4.07
C VAL A 92 2.41 0.60 5.27
N TYR A 93 1.11 0.39 5.32
CA TYR A 93 0.27 0.83 6.41
C TYR A 93 -0.08 -0.38 7.28
N ILE A 94 0.36 -0.37 8.54
CA ILE A 94 0.26 -1.50 9.45
C ILE A 94 -0.67 -1.13 10.60
N PRO A 95 -1.79 -1.85 10.79
CA PRO A 95 -2.61 -1.67 11.98
C PRO A 95 -1.88 -2.23 13.21
N VAL A 96 -1.89 -1.47 14.30
CA VAL A 96 -1.25 -1.83 15.56
C VAL A 96 -2.23 -1.65 16.71
N SER A 97 -2.37 -2.68 17.54
CA SER A 97 -3.16 -2.64 18.78
C SER A 97 -2.26 -2.49 20.01
N ARG A 98 -1.09 -3.15 19.99
CA ARG A 98 -0.06 -3.05 21.02
C ARG A 98 1.30 -3.29 20.40
N LEU A 99 2.25 -2.40 20.67
CA LEU A 99 3.60 -2.50 20.15
C LEU A 99 4.61 -2.29 21.27
N GLU A 100 5.48 -3.26 21.46
CA GLU A 100 6.53 -3.28 22.49
C GLU A 100 7.91 -3.03 21.90
N SER A 101 8.12 -3.38 20.63
CA SER A 101 9.39 -3.14 19.95
C SER A 101 9.23 -2.85 18.46
N ILE A 102 10.10 -1.97 17.95
CA ILE A 102 10.27 -1.70 16.53
C ILE A 102 11.76 -1.81 16.20
N THR A 103 12.08 -2.64 15.21
CA THR A 103 13.43 -2.73 14.64
C THR A 103 13.35 -2.37 13.16
N ALA A 104 14.07 -1.33 12.76
CA ALA A 104 14.20 -0.94 11.36
C ALA A 104 15.64 -1.11 10.88
N ARG A 105 15.86 -1.88 9.81
CA ARG A 105 17.18 -2.09 9.20
C ARG A 105 17.10 -1.83 7.70
N GLY A 106 17.74 -0.77 7.24
CA GLY A 106 17.66 -0.40 5.83
C GLY A 106 17.74 1.10 5.67
N ASN A 107 18.96 1.60 5.51
CA ASN A 107 19.28 2.88 4.87
C ASN A 107 20.81 2.98 4.85
N SER A 108 21.41 2.41 3.82
CA SER A 108 22.81 2.70 3.50
C SER A 108 23.06 2.47 2.01
N LYS A 109 22.63 3.46 1.22
CA LYS A 109 23.45 4.21 0.25
C LYS A 109 22.60 5.26 -0.43
#